data_AF-C3YY91-F1
#
_entry.id   AF-C3YY91-F1
#
_cell.length_a   1.000
_cell.length_b   1.000
_cell.length_c   1.000
_cell.angle_alpha   90.00
_cell.angle_beta   90.00
_cell.angle_gamma   90.00
#
_symmetry.space_group_name_H-M   'P 1'
#
loop_
_entity.id
_entity.type
_entity.pdbx_description
1 polymer ?
#
loop_
_entity_poly.entity_id
_entity_poly.type
_entity_poly.pdbx_seq_one_letter_code
_entity_poly.pdbx_strand_id
1 'polypeptide(L)'
;MSEPRGPGRHWGVEETRCLVSLWAEGAVQAKLESFRNKEGYALLERGLKEEGYERSSKQIQVKIRDLKVKYRKMKEETRRSGNGRPSSFVFFDDLDAILGTRPATSPASLLE
;
A
#
# COMPACT_ATOMS: atom_id res chain seq x y z
N MET A 1 2.40 26.14 -25.63
CA MET A 1 1.02 26.03 -25.10
C MET A 1 0.91 24.64 -24.50
N SER A 2 1.38 24.44 -23.26
CA SER A 2 0.60 24.54 -22.00
C SER A 2 -0.49 23.46 -21.98
N GLU A 3 -0.41 22.37 -21.22
CA GLU A 3 -0.19 22.29 -19.76
C GLU A 3 0.85 21.22 -19.33
N PRO A 4 1.64 21.44 -18.27
CA PRO A 4 2.40 20.38 -17.63
C PRO A 4 1.43 19.43 -16.95
N ARG A 5 1.40 18.18 -17.41
CA ARG A 5 0.68 17.08 -16.74
C ARG A 5 1.25 16.97 -15.32
N GLY A 6 0.52 17.49 -14.34
CA GLY A 6 1.04 17.67 -12.98
C GLY A 6 1.64 16.38 -12.39
N PRO A 7 2.63 16.47 -11.48
CA PRO A 7 3.49 15.37 -10.99
C PRO A 7 2.79 14.24 -10.20
N GLY A 8 1.46 14.10 -10.29
CA GLY A 8 0.67 13.22 -9.44
C GLY A 8 0.35 11.82 -9.95
N ARG A 9 0.76 11.41 -11.16
CA ARG A 9 0.28 10.15 -11.79
C ARG A 9 1.29 9.00 -11.81
N HIS A 10 2.60 9.28 -11.83
CA HIS A 10 3.62 8.24 -11.88
C HIS A 10 4.30 8.15 -10.50
N TRP A 11 4.11 7.03 -9.82
CA TRP A 11 4.85 6.70 -8.61
C TRP A 11 6.07 5.87 -9.03
N GLY A 12 7.27 6.34 -8.69
CA GLY A 12 8.50 5.61 -8.96
C GLY A 12 8.58 4.29 -8.18
N VAL A 13 9.50 3.40 -8.57
CA VAL A 13 9.75 2.17 -7.81
C VAL A 13 10.32 2.53 -6.43
N GLU A 14 11.32 3.40 -6.39
CA GLU A 14 11.96 3.87 -5.15
C GLU A 14 10.98 4.63 -4.26
N GLU A 15 10.21 5.54 -4.85
CA GLU A 15 9.17 6.27 -4.15
C GLU A 15 8.07 5.36 -3.58
N THR A 16 7.61 4.37 -4.35
CA THR A 16 6.63 3.39 -3.86
C THR A 16 7.24 2.54 -2.74
N ARG A 17 8.52 2.17 -2.85
CA ARG A 17 9.23 1.39 -1.83
C ARG A 17 9.37 2.19 -0.53
N CYS A 18 9.72 3.47 -0.63
CA CYS A 18 9.77 4.39 0.49
C CYS A 18 8.40 4.49 1.18
N LEU A 19 7.32 4.72 0.41
CA LEU A 19 5.96 4.72 0.94
C LEU A 19 5.61 3.41 1.68
N VAL A 20 5.92 2.27 1.08
CA VAL A 20 5.62 0.95 1.67
C VAL A 20 6.45 0.72 2.94
N SER A 21 7.71 1.15 2.96
CA SER A 21 8.58 1.08 4.14
C SER A 21 8.05 1.92 5.31
N LEU A 22 7.67 3.18 5.05
CA LEU A 22 7.05 4.05 6.05
C LEU A 22 5.70 3.49 6.52
N TRP A 23 4.94 2.89 5.61
CA TRP A 23 3.69 2.22 5.96
C TRP A 23 3.91 0.93 6.77
N ALA A 24 5.07 0.29 6.65
CA ALA A 24 5.42 -0.88 7.45
C ALA A 24 5.62 -0.55 8.94
N GLU A 25 5.89 0.72 9.28
CA GLU A 25 6.05 1.14 10.67
C GLU A 25 4.76 0.94 11.47
N GLY A 26 4.86 0.21 12.59
CA GLY A 26 3.71 -0.09 13.45
C GLY A 26 2.97 1.15 13.95
N ALA A 27 3.67 2.25 14.19
CA ALA A 27 3.07 3.53 14.59
C ALA A 27 2.17 4.11 13.48
N VAL A 28 2.61 4.04 12.22
CA VAL A 28 1.83 4.50 11.06
C VAL A 28 0.62 3.59 10.86
N GLN A 29 0.79 2.27 10.96
CA GLN A 29 -0.33 1.33 10.85
C GLN A 29 -1.39 1.55 11.93
N ALA A 30 -0.98 1.68 13.19
CA ALA A 30 -1.89 1.94 14.31
C ALA A 30 -2.69 3.24 14.10
N LYS A 31 -2.03 4.29 13.59
CA LYS A 31 -2.69 5.56 13.27
C LYS A 31 -3.63 5.44 12.07
N LEU A 32 -3.26 4.67 11.04
CA LEU A 32 -4.11 4.43 9.86
C LEU A 32 -5.35 3.57 10.17
N GLU A 33 -5.29 2.72 11.20
CA GLU A 33 -6.43 1.92 11.67
C GLU A 33 -7.34 2.66 12.64
N SER A 34 -6.87 3.77 13.20
CA SER A 34 -7.69 4.63 14.04
C SER A 34 -8.77 5.35 13.23
N PHE A 35 -9.89 5.66 13.88
CA PHE A 35 -10.95 6.51 13.31
C PHE A 35 -10.43 7.90 12.88
N ARG A 36 -9.30 8.34 13.44
CA ARG A 36 -8.58 9.57 13.08
C ARG A 36 -7.36 9.30 12.18
N ASN A 37 -7.54 8.50 11.14
CA ASN A 37 -6.50 8.11 10.17
C ASN A 37 -5.77 9.27 9.46
N LYS A 38 -6.27 10.51 9.56
CA LYS A 38 -5.59 11.71 9.06
C LYS A 38 -4.16 11.84 9.57
N GLU A 39 -3.92 11.52 10.85
CA GLU A 39 -2.57 11.56 11.42
C GLU A 39 -1.64 10.53 10.77
N GLY A 40 -2.16 9.34 10.44
CA GLY A 40 -1.37 8.32 9.74
C GLY A 40 -0.94 8.76 8.34
N TYR A 41 -1.84 9.42 7.60
CA TYR A 41 -1.48 9.96 6.28
C TYR A 41 -0.53 11.15 6.37
N ALA A 42 -0.63 11.99 7.41
CA ALA A 42 0.29 13.09 7.65
C ALA A 42 1.71 12.59 7.98
N LEU A 43 1.84 11.49 8.73
CA LEU A 43 3.14 10.86 8.99
C LEU A 43 3.79 10.35 7.69
N LEU A 44 3.00 9.71 6.83
CA LEU A 44 3.48 9.26 5.52
C LEU A 44 3.87 10.41 4.60
N GLU A 45 3.10 11.50 4.60
CA GLU A 45 3.40 12.72 3.85
C GLU A 45 4.71 13.34 4.31
N ARG A 46 4.92 13.44 5.64
CA ARG A 46 6.16 13.94 6.21
C ARG A 46 7.36 13.06 5.86
N GLY A 47 7.24 11.74 6.03
CA GLY A 47 8.33 10.81 5.72
C GLY A 47 8.72 10.83 4.24
N LEU A 48 7.73 10.86 3.33
CA LEU A 48 8.00 11.01 1.90
C LEU A 48 8.69 12.34 1.59
N LYS A 49 8.27 13.43 2.24
CA LYS A 49 8.88 14.74 2.05
C LYS A 49 10.32 14.79 2.56
N GLU A 50 10.63 14.11 3.67
CA GLU A 50 12.01 13.99 4.19
C GLU A 50 12.93 13.26 3.20
N GLU A 51 12.39 12.29 2.45
CA GLU A 51 13.08 11.58 1.36
C GLU A 51 13.08 12.34 0.02
N GLY A 52 12.55 13.57 -0.01
CA GLY A 52 12.51 14.42 -1.21
C GLY A 52 11.33 14.19 -2.14
N TYR A 53 10.34 13.39 -1.73
CA TYR A 53 9.11 13.14 -2.49
C TYR A 53 7.95 14.01 -2.00
N GLU A 54 7.60 15.04 -2.77
CA GLU A 54 6.42 15.88 -2.49
C GLU A 54 5.12 15.19 -2.94
N ARG A 55 4.51 14.44 -2.02
CA ARG A 55 3.19 13.82 -2.22
C ARG A 55 2.18 14.31 -1.20
N SER A 56 1.03 14.74 -1.70
CA SER A 56 -0.06 15.13 -0.80
C SER A 56 -0.73 13.90 -0.18
N SER A 57 -1.22 14.06 1.06
CA SER A 57 -2.04 13.09 1.79
C SER A 57 -3.10 12.39 0.92
N LYS A 58 -3.78 13.13 0.02
CA LYS A 58 -4.77 12.56 -0.90
C LYS A 58 -4.16 11.61 -1.93
N GLN A 59 -2.97 11.93 -2.46
CA GLN A 59 -2.27 11.08 -3.41
C GLN A 59 -1.76 9.80 -2.73
N ILE A 60 -1.23 9.94 -1.50
CA ILE A 60 -0.80 8.82 -0.67
C ILE A 60 -1.97 7.89 -0.39
N GLN A 61 -3.13 8.43 -0.02
CA GLN A 61 -4.34 7.65 0.23
C GLN A 61 -4.79 6.85 -1.01
N VAL A 62 -4.78 7.48 -2.20
CA VAL A 62 -5.10 6.80 -3.46
C VAL A 62 -4.09 5.68 -3.75
N LYS A 63 -2.79 5.95 -3.54
CA LYS A 63 -1.73 4.96 -3.78
C LYS A 63 -1.83 3.77 -2.82
N ILE A 64 -2.04 4.00 -1.53
CA ILE A 64 -2.26 2.93 -0.55
C ILE A 64 -3.47 2.09 -0.91
N ARG A 65 -4.58 2.73 -1.34
CA ARG A 65 -5.76 1.99 -1.81
C ARG A 65 -5.42 1.11 -3.01
N ASP A 66 -4.72 1.64 -4.01
CA ASP A 66 -4.31 0.89 -5.19
C ASP A 66 -3.40 -0.30 -4.84
N LEU A 67 -2.41 -0.09 -3.96
CA LEU A 67 -1.53 -1.15 -3.46
C LEU A 67 -2.31 -2.26 -2.73
N LYS A 68 -3.25 -1.91 -1.86
CA LYS A 68 -4.13 -2.88 -1.18
C LYS A 68 -4.97 -3.70 -2.16
N VAL A 69 -5.55 -3.05 -3.16
CA VAL A 69 -6.37 -3.73 -4.19
C VAL A 69 -5.53 -4.67 -5.03
N LYS A 70 -4.37 -4.21 -5.52
CA LYS A 70 -3.44 -5.05 -6.31
C LYS A 70 -2.94 -6.25 -5.51
N TYR A 71 -2.54 -6.03 -4.26
CA TYR A 71 -2.11 -7.10 -3.36
C TYR A 71 -3.22 -8.13 -3.16
N ARG A 72 -4.45 -7.72 -2.82
CA ARG A 72 -5.59 -8.64 -2.63
C ARG A 72 -5.88 -9.44 -3.89
N LYS A 73 -5.91 -8.78 -5.04
CA LYS A 73 -6.15 -9.42 -6.34
C LYS A 73 -5.10 -10.49 -6.63
N MET A 74 -3.82 -10.18 -6.46
CA MET A 74 -2.77 -11.17 -6.68
C MET A 74 -2.73 -12.27 -5.62
N LYS A 75 -3.02 -11.96 -4.35
CA LYS A 75 -3.11 -12.99 -3.30
C LYS A 75 -4.22 -14.00 -3.61
N GLU A 76 -5.35 -13.53 -4.12
CA GLU A 76 -6.44 -14.38 -4.61
C GLU A 76 -6.02 -15.21 -5.84
N GLU A 77 -5.35 -14.58 -6.81
CA GLU A 77 -4.87 -15.25 -8.02
C GLU A 77 -3.83 -16.35 -7.71
N THR A 78 -2.85 -16.07 -6.85
CA THR A 78 -1.89 -17.05 -6.33
C THR A 78 -2.59 -18.19 -5.60
N ARG A 79 -3.60 -17.90 -4.77
CA ARG A 79 -4.38 -18.93 -4.07
C ARG A 79 -5.17 -19.83 -5.04
N ARG A 80 -5.73 -19.26 -6.12
CA ARG A 80 -6.53 -20.02 -7.10
C ARG A 80 -5.68 -20.81 -8.09
N SER A 81 -4.59 -20.23 -8.57
CA SER A 81 -3.75 -20.86 -9.60
C SER A 81 -2.77 -21.88 -9.04
N GLY A 82 -2.52 -21.90 -7.72
CA GLY A 82 -1.53 -22.78 -7.08
C GLY A 82 -0.07 -22.46 -7.45
N ASN A 83 0.14 -21.68 -8.52
CA ASN A 83 1.41 -21.08 -8.87
C ASN A 83 1.82 -20.08 -7.80
N GLY A 84 3.07 -20.20 -7.34
CA GLY A 84 3.67 -19.38 -6.29
C GLY A 84 3.72 -17.88 -6.62
N ARG A 85 4.45 -17.14 -5.77
CA ARG A 85 4.53 -15.66 -5.71
C ARG A 85 4.36 -14.99 -7.08
N PRO A 86 3.50 -13.95 -7.21
CA PRO A 86 3.31 -13.26 -8.48
C PRO A 86 4.62 -12.60 -8.93
N SER A 87 5.23 -13.13 -10.00
CA SER A 87 6.57 -12.75 -10.45
C SER A 87 6.70 -11.29 -10.93
N SER A 88 5.59 -10.57 -11.11
CA SER A 88 5.57 -9.21 -11.68
C SER A 88 5.42 -8.10 -10.63
N PHE A 89 5.11 -8.43 -9.36
CA PHE A 89 4.88 -7.41 -8.34
C PHE A 89 5.94 -7.44 -7.24
N VAL A 90 6.93 -6.57 -7.42
CA VAL A 90 8.10 -6.46 -6.53
C VAL A 90 7.76 -6.06 -5.10
N PHE A 91 6.62 -5.40 -4.88
CA PHE A 91 6.16 -4.96 -3.55
C PHE A 91 5.31 -6.01 -2.82
N PHE A 92 5.11 -7.20 -3.40
CA PHE A 92 4.22 -8.20 -2.83
C PHE A 92 4.66 -8.62 -1.43
N ASP A 93 5.95 -8.83 -1.21
CA ASP A 93 6.50 -9.30 0.06
C ASP A 93 6.33 -8.27 1.18
N ASP A 94 6.75 -7.04 0.90
CA ASP A 94 6.60 -5.92 1.84
C ASP A 94 5.11 -5.71 2.20
N LEU A 95 4.22 -5.82 1.21
CA LEU A 95 2.77 -5.71 1.45
C LEU A 95 2.20 -6.93 2.17
N ASP A 96 2.73 -8.13 1.96
CA ASP A 96 2.31 -9.32 2.72
C ASP A 96 2.76 -9.24 4.17
N ALA A 97 3.92 -8.66 4.47
CA ALA A 97 4.33 -8.40 5.85
C ALA A 97 3.36 -7.41 6.56
N ILE A 98 2.88 -6.40 5.84
CA ILE A 98 1.97 -5.34 6.36
C ILE A 98 0.51 -5.83 6.45
N LEU A 99 0.04 -6.57 5.46
CA LEU A 99 -1.37 -6.92 5.27
C LEU A 99 -1.68 -8.40 5.54
N GLY A 100 -0.68 -9.28 5.45
CA GLY A 100 -0.82 -10.74 5.54
C GLY A 100 -0.83 -11.27 6.97
N THR A 101 -0.23 -10.55 7.93
CA THR A 101 -0.27 -10.86 9.37
C THR A 101 -1.58 -10.44 10.05
N ARG A 102 -2.42 -9.67 9.36
CA ARG A 102 -3.77 -9.38 9.84
C ARG A 102 -4.60 -10.65 9.70
N PRO A 103 -5.23 -11.16 10.77
CA PRO A 103 -6.15 -12.29 10.63
C PRO A 103 -7.19 -11.87 9.61
N ALA A 104 -7.10 -12.46 8.43
CA ALA A 104 -8.14 -12.32 7.45
C ALA A 104 -9.39 -12.85 8.16
N THR A 105 -10.33 -11.97 8.48
CA THR A 105 -11.73 -12.34 8.58
C THR A 105 -12.18 -12.77 7.18
N SER A 106 -11.59 -13.86 6.69
CA SER A 106 -12.20 -14.73 5.74
C SER A 106 -13.16 -15.54 6.60
N PRO A 107 -14.49 -15.42 6.43
CA PRO A 107 -15.32 -16.55 6.81
C PRO A 107 -14.77 -17.70 5.98
N ALA A 108 -14.09 -18.62 6.64
CA ALA A 108 -14.12 -19.99 6.22
C ALA A 108 -15.62 -20.33 6.20
N SER A 109 -16.27 -20.09 5.07
CA SER A 109 -17.49 -20.82 4.73
C SER A 109 -17.04 -22.25 4.55
N LEU A 110 -16.99 -22.88 5.72
CA LEU A 110 -17.11 -24.26 6.04
C LEU A 110 -17.86 -24.98 4.92
N LEU A 111 -17.14 -25.94 4.36
CA LEU A 111 -17.64 -27.06 3.58
C LEU A 111 -18.91 -27.62 4.22
N GLU A 112 -20.01 -27.63 3.48
CA GLU A 112 -21.06 -28.64 3.57
C GLU A 112 -21.57 -28.98 2.17
#